data_AF-A0A7G6ACY1-F1
#
_entry.id   AF-A0A7G6ACY1-F1
#
_cell.length_a   1.000
_cell.length_b   1.000
_cell.length_c   1.000
_cell.angle_alpha   90.00
_cell.angle_beta   90.00
_cell.angle_gamma   90.00
#
_symmetry.space_group_name_H-M   'P 1'
#
loop_
_entity.id
_entity.type
_entity.pdbx_description
1 polymer ?
#
loop_
_entity_poly.entity_id
_entity_poly.type
_entity_poly.pdbx_seq_one_letter_code
_entity_poly.pdbx_strand_id
1 'polypeptide(L)'
;MASAGMLAGWLASAGAAPANVVPEDARAAKELTKDLSRLFTLPAALQLDPALREAAQRMGADHLARMEKQFAQWAAEERKRRPASRDQAFTERMMYALTARMLNELAYWHIEPGDAGYEQATLEVLRTSPQVCQFGDKPRFRDFSSRILRIQAMSPAQREMTLASESRMLERWGKPRPEPLPWPNPLPRDAAMHAIANLAAGTARPAIALAPHLADHVLSAGNQYDQLPAEEQCAIQRWWLSESLAQGQAPAAVLNAFRYGTLITATERYEGMYEPTDEDKTSGRPVYPRMAALFEVEGVTRLRREFDAAGKPVGVTVVKRKITAGALPGVRPIAFEDAFDAASLNHALASAASAKPESTRAKEFEMVWSLEVEQAPPDSTKETSAPAQPKARKKKP
;
A
#
# COMPACT_ATOMS: atom_id res chain seq x y z
N MET A 1 66.66 -38.02 -10.45
CA MET A 1 66.16 -37.06 -11.47
C MET A 1 64.85 -37.61 -12.02
N ALA A 2 63.70 -37.06 -11.61
CA ALA A 2 62.43 -37.18 -12.32
C ALA A 2 61.46 -36.17 -11.71
N SER A 3 61.17 -35.11 -12.47
CA SER A 3 60.27 -34.03 -12.11
C SER A 3 58.82 -34.43 -12.38
N ALA A 4 57.95 -34.30 -11.38
CA ALA A 4 56.50 -34.44 -11.54
C ALA A 4 55.90 -33.06 -11.85
N GLY A 5 55.37 -32.89 -13.06
CA GLY A 5 54.68 -31.67 -13.48
C GLY A 5 53.23 -31.64 -13.00
N MET A 6 52.85 -30.54 -12.33
CA MET A 6 51.46 -30.17 -12.06
C MET A 6 50.89 -29.41 -13.27
N LEU A 7 49.80 -29.91 -13.85
CA LEU A 7 48.95 -29.15 -14.77
C LEU A 7 47.73 -28.64 -13.99
N ALA A 8 47.79 -27.37 -13.58
CA ALA A 8 46.64 -26.62 -13.09
C ALA A 8 45.88 -26.03 -14.29
N GLY A 9 44.75 -26.65 -14.65
CA GLY A 9 43.83 -26.11 -15.64
C GLY A 9 43.02 -24.95 -15.05
N TRP A 10 43.36 -23.73 -15.44
CA TRP A 10 42.53 -22.55 -15.20
C TRP A 10 41.31 -22.60 -16.14
N LEU A 11 40.13 -22.88 -15.58
CA LEU A 11 38.87 -22.59 -16.27
C LEU A 11 38.66 -21.08 -16.23
N ALA A 12 39.04 -20.41 -17.31
CA ALA A 12 38.65 -19.03 -17.57
C ALA A 12 37.13 -18.98 -17.76
N SER A 13 36.42 -18.40 -16.80
CA SER A 13 35.04 -17.99 -16.96
C SER A 13 34.96 -16.94 -18.07
N ALA A 14 34.60 -17.37 -19.28
CA ALA A 14 34.22 -16.47 -20.35
C ALA A 14 33.01 -15.65 -19.88
N GLY A 15 33.21 -14.35 -19.65
CA GLY A 15 32.12 -13.42 -19.46
C GLY A 15 31.23 -13.44 -20.70
N ALA A 16 29.98 -13.87 -20.53
CA ALA A 16 29.00 -13.80 -21.60
C ALA A 16 28.87 -12.34 -22.06
N ALA A 17 28.99 -12.10 -23.37
CA ALA A 17 28.72 -10.80 -23.98
C ALA A 17 27.30 -10.32 -23.60
N PRO A 18 27.07 -9.01 -23.43
CA PRO A 18 25.74 -8.51 -23.15
C PRO A 18 24.83 -8.90 -24.31
N ALA A 19 23.80 -9.70 -24.01
CA ALA A 19 22.74 -10.02 -24.96
C ALA A 19 22.21 -8.71 -25.56
N ASN A 20 22.02 -8.68 -26.87
CA ASN A 20 21.49 -7.53 -27.62
C ASN A 20 20.34 -6.87 -26.83
N VAL A 21 20.58 -5.65 -26.33
CA VAL A 21 19.55 -4.88 -25.63
C VAL A 21 18.44 -4.60 -26.62
N VAL A 22 17.25 -5.14 -26.35
CA VAL A 22 16.08 -4.97 -27.22
C VAL A 22 15.58 -3.53 -27.07
N PRO A 23 15.37 -2.76 -28.15
CA PRO A 23 15.02 -1.33 -28.06
C PRO A 23 13.81 -1.03 -27.16
N GLU A 24 12.84 -1.93 -27.14
CA GLU A 24 11.65 -1.83 -26.30
C GLU A 24 11.97 -1.91 -24.79
N ASP A 25 12.96 -2.72 -24.37
CA ASP A 25 13.42 -2.74 -22.97
C ASP A 25 14.06 -1.42 -22.58
N ALA A 26 14.93 -0.90 -23.45
CA ALA A 26 15.63 0.34 -23.19
C ALA A 26 14.63 1.51 -23.07
N ARG A 27 13.60 1.53 -23.94
CA ARG A 27 12.51 2.51 -23.86
C ARG A 27 11.73 2.38 -22.54
N ALA A 28 11.34 1.16 -22.18
CA ALA A 28 10.57 0.90 -20.98
C ALA A 28 11.34 1.28 -19.70
N ALA A 29 12.60 0.86 -19.61
CA ALA A 29 13.50 1.23 -18.52
C ALA A 29 13.68 2.76 -18.44
N LYS A 30 13.82 3.45 -19.57
CA LYS A 30 13.95 4.91 -19.61
C LYS A 30 12.71 5.65 -19.09
N GLU A 31 11.50 5.22 -19.50
CA GLU A 31 10.27 5.81 -18.98
C GLU A 31 10.10 5.52 -17.48
N LEU A 32 10.45 4.32 -17.00
CA LEU A 32 10.46 4.02 -15.57
C LEU A 32 11.45 4.90 -14.79
N THR A 33 12.65 5.12 -15.31
CA THR A 33 13.63 6.03 -14.69
C THR A 33 13.07 7.44 -14.57
N LYS A 34 12.39 7.92 -15.62
CA LYS A 34 11.72 9.23 -15.61
C LYS A 34 10.60 9.29 -14.56
N ASP A 35 9.78 8.26 -14.44
CA ASP A 35 8.73 8.22 -13.43
C ASP A 35 9.30 8.14 -12.01
N LEU A 36 10.31 7.29 -11.77
CA LEU A 36 11.01 7.20 -10.50
C LEU A 36 11.69 8.53 -10.14
N SER A 37 12.26 9.24 -11.12
CA SER A 37 12.93 10.52 -10.87
C SER A 37 12.00 11.58 -10.26
N ARG A 38 10.70 11.57 -10.62
CA ARG A 38 9.70 12.47 -10.04
C ARG A 38 9.47 12.21 -8.55
N LEU A 39 9.65 10.96 -8.11
CA LEU A 39 9.47 10.53 -6.73
C LEU A 39 10.68 10.88 -5.87
N PHE A 40 11.90 10.82 -6.44
CA PHE A 40 13.15 11.08 -5.73
C PHE A 40 13.67 12.52 -5.90
N THR A 41 12.92 13.38 -6.60
CA THR A 41 13.24 14.81 -6.71
C THR A 41 12.56 15.59 -5.59
N LEU A 42 13.35 16.32 -4.79
CA LEU A 42 12.81 17.18 -3.74
C LEU A 42 12.21 18.46 -4.33
N PRO A 43 10.96 18.83 -3.98
CA PRO A 43 10.37 20.09 -4.39
C PRO A 43 11.24 21.30 -3.98
N ALA A 44 11.32 22.31 -4.85
CA ALA A 44 12.05 23.54 -4.55
C ALA A 44 11.41 24.32 -3.40
N ALA A 45 10.07 24.30 -3.31
CA ALA A 45 9.29 24.96 -2.25
C ALA A 45 9.52 24.36 -0.86
N LEU A 46 10.10 23.16 -0.76
CA LEU A 46 10.31 22.50 0.51
C LEU A 46 11.42 23.19 1.32
N GLN A 47 11.09 23.76 2.47
CA GLN A 47 12.08 24.42 3.32
C GLN A 47 12.90 23.36 4.08
N LEU A 48 14.07 23.03 3.53
CA LEU A 48 15.02 22.09 4.12
C LEU A 48 16.30 22.81 4.50
N ASP A 49 16.95 22.33 5.56
CA ASP A 49 18.33 22.70 5.84
C ASP A 49 19.22 22.42 4.60
N PRO A 50 20.13 23.34 4.21
CA PRO A 50 20.92 23.17 2.99
C PRO A 50 21.76 21.88 2.98
N ALA A 51 22.36 21.50 4.11
CA ALA A 51 23.18 20.29 4.19
C ALA A 51 22.30 19.04 4.10
N LEU A 52 21.12 19.04 4.73
CA LEU A 52 20.16 17.95 4.57
C LEU A 52 19.67 17.83 3.12
N ARG A 53 19.36 18.95 2.46
CA ARG A 53 18.92 18.97 1.06
C ARG A 53 19.99 18.36 0.16
N GLU A 54 21.25 18.75 0.31
CA GLU A 54 22.35 18.19 -0.47
C GLU A 54 22.52 16.68 -0.23
N ALA A 55 22.52 16.24 1.03
CA ALA A 55 22.64 14.83 1.39
C ALA A 55 21.48 13.99 0.82
N ALA A 56 20.25 14.49 0.91
CA ALA A 56 19.08 13.83 0.36
C ALA A 56 19.10 13.80 -1.18
N GLN A 57 19.53 14.87 -1.84
CA GLN A 57 19.69 14.90 -3.31
C GLN A 57 20.74 13.88 -3.77
N ARG A 58 21.85 13.74 -3.04
CA ARG A 58 22.87 12.73 -3.33
C ARG A 58 22.33 11.32 -3.16
N MET A 59 21.67 11.03 -2.04
CA MET A 59 21.01 9.74 -1.80
C MET A 59 20.00 9.39 -2.91
N GLY A 60 19.18 10.37 -3.32
CA GLY A 60 18.22 10.20 -4.41
C GLY A 60 18.92 9.94 -5.76
N ALA A 61 19.98 10.68 -6.09
CA ALA A 61 20.75 10.48 -7.31
C ALA A 61 21.43 9.11 -7.36
N ASP A 62 22.06 8.68 -6.26
CA ASP A 62 22.70 7.37 -6.14
C ASP A 62 21.67 6.24 -6.30
N HIS A 63 20.49 6.39 -5.71
CA HIS A 63 19.38 5.47 -5.87
C HIS A 63 18.91 5.38 -7.33
N LEU A 64 18.67 6.53 -7.99
CA LEU A 64 18.23 6.60 -9.37
C LEU A 64 19.24 5.95 -10.33
N ALA A 65 20.54 6.24 -10.17
CA ALA A 65 21.61 5.66 -10.99
C ALA A 65 21.69 4.12 -10.84
N ARG A 66 21.43 3.61 -9.63
CA ARG A 66 21.36 2.17 -9.39
C ARG A 66 20.11 1.56 -10.03
N MET A 67 18.95 2.21 -9.87
CA MET A 67 17.68 1.72 -10.40
C MET A 67 17.62 1.74 -11.93
N GLU A 68 18.28 2.68 -12.59
CA GLU A 68 18.41 2.69 -14.05
C GLU A 68 19.01 1.37 -14.58
N LYS A 69 20.05 0.85 -13.91
CA LYS A 69 20.64 -0.46 -14.24
C LYS A 69 19.70 -1.62 -13.93
N GLN A 70 18.95 -1.52 -12.83
CA GLN A 70 18.02 -2.55 -12.37
C GLN A 70 16.78 -2.66 -13.28
N PHE A 71 16.26 -1.55 -13.79
CA PHE A 71 15.06 -1.54 -14.64
C PHE A 71 15.28 -2.25 -15.97
N ALA A 72 16.47 -2.15 -16.56
CA ALA A 72 16.82 -2.92 -17.75
C ALA A 72 16.76 -4.45 -17.48
N GLN A 73 17.18 -4.88 -16.29
CA GLN A 73 17.11 -6.30 -15.90
C GLN A 73 15.66 -6.74 -15.71
N TRP A 74 14.83 -5.93 -15.04
CA TRP A 74 13.41 -6.23 -14.86
C TRP A 74 12.66 -6.32 -16.20
N ALA A 75 12.96 -5.44 -17.17
CA ALA A 75 12.36 -5.48 -18.50
C ALA A 75 12.72 -6.80 -19.23
N ALA A 76 13.99 -7.20 -19.18
CA ALA A 76 14.45 -8.46 -19.74
C ALA A 76 13.80 -9.69 -19.06
N GLU A 77 13.62 -9.66 -17.74
CA GLU A 77 12.90 -10.70 -16.99
C GLU A 77 11.43 -10.79 -17.40
N GLU A 78 10.75 -9.65 -17.54
CA GLU A 78 9.34 -9.62 -17.91
C GLU A 78 9.12 -10.14 -19.34
N ARG A 79 9.99 -9.79 -20.29
CA ARG A 79 9.95 -10.37 -21.63
C ARG A 79 10.09 -11.88 -21.61
N LYS A 80 11.01 -12.43 -20.79
CA LYS A 80 11.19 -13.89 -20.67
C LYS A 80 9.94 -14.57 -20.12
N ARG A 81 9.21 -13.92 -19.20
CA ARG A 81 7.97 -14.45 -18.62
C ARG A 81 6.80 -14.42 -19.59
N ARG A 82 6.75 -13.43 -20.49
CA ARG A 82 5.66 -13.23 -21.44
C ARG A 82 6.17 -13.28 -22.88
N PRO A 83 6.52 -14.46 -23.41
CA PRO A 83 7.12 -14.57 -24.73
C PRO A 83 6.16 -14.30 -25.92
N ALA A 84 4.92 -13.82 -25.70
CA ALA A 84 3.87 -13.79 -26.72
C ALA A 84 3.55 -12.37 -27.24
N SER A 85 3.72 -12.21 -28.56
CA SER A 85 3.43 -11.06 -29.44
C SER A 85 4.27 -9.79 -29.25
N ARG A 86 4.78 -9.23 -30.35
CA ARG A 86 5.51 -7.94 -30.41
C ARG A 86 4.57 -6.78 -30.74
N ASP A 87 3.31 -6.87 -30.31
CA ASP A 87 2.33 -5.82 -30.60
C ASP A 87 2.40 -4.67 -29.57
N GLN A 88 1.66 -3.61 -29.84
CA GLN A 88 1.60 -2.46 -28.93
C GLN A 88 1.05 -2.85 -27.55
N ALA A 89 0.10 -3.80 -27.50
CA ALA A 89 -0.48 -4.30 -26.26
C ALA A 89 0.57 -5.00 -25.37
N PHE A 90 1.54 -5.69 -25.96
CA PHE A 90 2.69 -6.23 -25.23
C PHE A 90 3.52 -5.13 -24.57
N THR A 91 3.81 -4.04 -25.29
CA THR A 91 4.62 -2.93 -24.77
C THR A 91 3.91 -2.24 -23.60
N GLU A 92 2.60 -1.99 -23.73
CA GLU A 92 1.79 -1.39 -22.66
C GLU A 92 1.73 -2.28 -21.42
N ARG A 93 1.47 -3.60 -21.59
CA ARG A 93 1.47 -4.56 -20.48
C ARG A 93 2.83 -4.66 -19.79
N MET A 94 3.92 -4.65 -20.55
CA MET A 94 5.27 -4.62 -19.98
C MET A 94 5.48 -3.36 -19.13
N MET A 95 5.03 -2.19 -19.58
CA MET A 95 5.10 -0.97 -18.79
C MET A 95 4.31 -1.07 -17.49
N TYR A 96 3.07 -1.57 -17.53
CA TYR A 96 2.27 -1.78 -16.31
C TYR A 96 2.94 -2.77 -15.35
N ALA A 97 3.53 -3.85 -15.86
CA ALA A 97 4.22 -4.82 -15.03
C ALA A 97 5.47 -4.24 -14.35
N LEU A 98 6.26 -3.46 -15.08
CA LEU A 98 7.43 -2.78 -14.54
C LEU A 98 7.04 -1.70 -13.52
N THR A 99 6.01 -0.91 -13.83
CA THR A 99 5.44 0.06 -12.90
C THR A 99 4.90 -0.63 -11.64
N ALA A 100 4.23 -1.79 -11.74
CA ALA A 100 3.77 -2.54 -10.58
C ALA A 100 4.91 -2.93 -9.64
N ARG A 101 6.04 -3.40 -10.20
CA ARG A 101 7.26 -3.68 -9.43
C ARG A 101 7.78 -2.43 -8.73
N MET A 102 7.89 -1.31 -9.43
CA MET A 102 8.34 -0.04 -8.85
C MET A 102 7.40 0.44 -7.72
N LEU A 103 6.08 0.38 -7.92
CA LEU A 103 5.09 0.78 -6.92
C LEU A 103 5.16 -0.12 -5.69
N ASN A 104 5.33 -1.42 -5.89
CA ASN A 104 5.46 -2.34 -4.77
C ASN A 104 6.75 -2.09 -3.98
N GLU A 105 7.86 -1.76 -4.66
CA GLU A 105 9.11 -1.37 -4.00
C GLU A 105 8.97 -0.10 -3.14
N LEU A 106 8.25 0.91 -3.64
CA LEU A 106 7.91 2.11 -2.86
C LEU A 106 7.07 1.74 -1.63
N ALA A 107 6.05 0.89 -1.81
CA ALA A 107 5.18 0.47 -0.71
C ALA A 107 5.95 -0.31 0.35
N TYR A 108 6.83 -1.23 -0.05
CA TYR A 108 7.72 -1.94 0.87
C TYR A 108 8.63 -0.96 1.59
N TRP A 109 9.30 -0.06 0.88
CA TRP A 109 10.17 0.94 1.50
C TRP A 109 9.40 1.82 2.49
N HIS A 110 8.14 2.16 2.19
CA HIS A 110 7.27 2.91 3.09
C HIS A 110 6.99 2.18 4.42
N ILE A 111 6.68 0.89 4.37
CA ILE A 111 6.33 0.13 5.58
C ILE A 111 7.52 -0.55 6.27
N GLU A 112 8.68 -0.55 5.65
CA GLU A 112 9.86 -1.23 6.17
C GLU A 112 10.34 -0.57 7.48
N PRO A 113 10.54 -1.36 8.56
CA PRO A 113 11.16 -0.85 9.78
C PRO A 113 12.67 -0.63 9.58
N GLY A 114 13.18 0.43 10.19
CA GLY A 114 14.60 0.65 10.35
C GLY A 114 15.18 -0.11 11.54
N ASP A 115 16.41 0.24 11.92
CA ASP A 115 16.99 -0.23 13.18
C ASP A 115 16.35 0.48 14.40
N ALA A 116 16.65 0.00 15.61
CA ALA A 116 16.04 0.52 16.84
C ALA A 116 16.24 2.04 17.02
N GLY A 117 17.40 2.58 16.63
CA GLY A 117 17.68 4.00 16.70
C GLY A 117 16.82 4.80 15.72
N TYR A 118 16.69 4.30 14.49
CA TYR A 118 15.79 4.85 13.47
C TYR A 118 14.32 4.87 13.94
N GLU A 119 13.83 3.75 14.48
CA GLU A 119 12.44 3.64 14.96
C GLU A 119 12.16 4.60 16.11
N GLN A 120 13.10 4.69 17.07
CA GLN A 120 12.97 5.59 18.21
C GLN A 120 12.93 7.06 17.78
N ALA A 121 13.86 7.49 16.92
CA ALA A 121 13.90 8.86 16.40
C ALA A 121 12.65 9.19 15.57
N THR A 122 12.18 8.23 14.76
CA THR A 122 10.94 8.36 13.99
C THR A 122 9.74 8.58 14.90
N LEU A 123 9.60 7.78 15.97
CA LEU A 123 8.50 7.90 16.92
C LEU A 123 8.51 9.25 17.65
N GLU A 124 9.69 9.66 18.13
CA GLU A 124 9.88 10.94 18.83
C GLU A 124 9.41 12.12 17.96
N VAL A 125 9.88 12.15 16.72
CA VAL A 125 9.52 13.20 15.76
C VAL A 125 8.03 13.18 15.41
N LEU A 126 7.45 12.01 15.16
CA LEU A 126 6.03 11.91 14.81
C LEU A 126 5.14 12.45 15.94
N ARG A 127 5.53 12.27 17.20
CA ARG A 127 4.80 12.83 18.36
C ARG A 127 4.94 14.34 18.49
N THR A 128 6.12 14.88 18.20
CA THR A 128 6.47 16.25 18.59
C THR A 128 6.41 17.26 17.46
N SER A 129 6.50 16.83 16.20
CA SER A 129 6.73 17.73 15.08
C SER A 129 5.60 17.71 14.05
N PRO A 130 4.73 18.73 14.00
CA PRO A 130 3.64 18.78 13.04
C PRO A 130 4.05 18.99 11.58
N GLN A 131 5.22 19.59 11.36
CA GLN A 131 5.74 19.87 10.02
C GLN A 131 6.03 18.61 9.18
N VAL A 132 6.07 17.43 9.80
CA VAL A 132 6.30 16.17 9.07
C VAL A 132 5.14 15.74 8.17
N CYS A 133 3.98 16.39 8.28
CA CYS A 133 2.84 16.20 7.39
C CYS A 133 2.70 17.28 6.30
N GLN A 134 3.62 18.24 6.22
CA GLN A 134 3.55 19.36 5.27
C GLN A 134 4.32 19.02 3.98
N PHE A 135 3.69 18.26 3.09
CA PHE A 135 4.33 17.67 1.92
C PHE A 135 4.39 18.60 0.70
N GLY A 136 3.60 19.68 0.71
CA GLY A 136 3.49 20.64 -0.40
C GLY A 136 2.65 20.13 -1.58
N ASP A 137 2.83 20.76 -2.74
CA ASP A 137 1.83 20.79 -3.82
C ASP A 137 1.60 19.47 -4.60
N LYS A 138 2.39 18.43 -4.36
CA LYS A 138 2.32 17.15 -5.11
C LYS A 138 2.24 15.93 -4.20
N PRO A 139 1.13 15.77 -3.46
CA PRO A 139 0.99 14.72 -2.45
C PRO A 139 1.14 13.30 -3.02
N ARG A 140 0.68 13.03 -4.24
CA ARG A 140 0.83 11.71 -4.89
C ARG A 140 2.28 11.28 -5.20
N PHE A 141 3.25 12.17 -5.03
CA PHE A 141 4.68 11.91 -5.26
C PHE A 141 5.53 12.21 -4.01
N ARG A 142 4.91 12.24 -2.83
CA ARG A 142 5.57 12.62 -1.56
C ARG A 142 6.40 11.52 -0.92
N ASP A 143 6.54 10.34 -1.55
CA ASP A 143 7.24 9.18 -0.98
C ASP A 143 8.61 9.57 -0.39
N PHE A 144 9.44 10.25 -1.18
CA PHE A 144 10.77 10.69 -0.75
C PHE A 144 10.74 11.94 0.13
N SER A 145 9.99 12.98 -0.26
CA SER A 145 9.96 14.24 0.49
C SER A 145 9.43 14.06 1.92
N SER A 146 8.43 13.19 2.13
CA SER A 146 7.88 12.89 3.45
C SER A 146 8.93 12.30 4.41
N ARG A 147 9.83 11.46 3.89
CA ARG A 147 10.94 10.87 4.64
C ARG A 147 11.97 11.93 5.01
N ILE A 148 12.34 12.80 4.07
CA ILE A 148 13.31 13.87 4.32
C ILE A 148 12.76 14.92 5.28
N LEU A 149 11.47 15.26 5.21
CA LEU A 149 10.81 16.14 6.18
C LEU A 149 10.83 15.58 7.60
N ARG A 150 10.59 14.27 7.73
CA ARG A 150 10.71 13.60 9.03
C ARG A 150 12.14 13.67 9.55
N ILE A 151 13.13 13.45 8.70
CA ILE A 151 14.55 13.58 9.06
C ILE A 151 14.89 15.02 9.48
N GLN A 152 14.40 16.04 8.75
CA GLN A 152 14.60 17.45 9.11
C GLN A 152 14.14 17.78 10.53
N ALA A 153 13.07 17.14 11.00
CA ALA A 153 12.56 17.35 12.35
C ALA A 153 13.37 16.64 13.45
N MET A 154 14.33 15.77 13.09
CA MET A 154 15.22 15.10 14.05
C MET A 154 16.38 15.99 14.49
N SER A 155 16.98 15.66 15.63
CA SER A 155 18.23 16.29 16.08
C SER A 155 19.38 16.03 15.09
N PRO A 156 20.42 16.88 15.03
CA PRO A 156 21.54 16.69 14.10
C PRO A 156 22.20 15.30 14.16
N ALA A 157 22.41 14.76 15.36
CA ALA A 157 22.98 13.42 15.54
C ALA A 157 22.08 12.31 14.98
N GLN A 158 20.76 12.42 15.16
CA GLN A 158 19.79 11.47 14.62
C GLN A 158 19.67 11.57 13.10
N ARG A 159 19.83 12.76 12.51
CA ARG A 159 19.70 12.98 11.06
C ARG A 159 20.66 12.13 10.25
N GLU A 160 21.94 12.15 10.59
CA GLU A 160 22.98 11.40 9.87
C GLU A 160 22.72 9.89 9.94
N MET A 161 22.46 9.36 11.15
CA MET A 161 22.14 7.95 11.35
C MET A 161 20.89 7.52 10.57
N THR A 162 19.88 8.40 10.52
CA THR A 162 18.61 8.12 9.84
C THR A 162 18.77 8.16 8.32
N LEU A 163 19.54 9.10 7.78
CA LEU A 163 19.89 9.12 6.35
C LEU A 163 20.64 7.86 5.94
N ALA A 164 21.61 7.41 6.72
CA ALA A 164 22.33 6.17 6.45
C ALA A 164 21.39 4.95 6.46
N SER A 165 20.40 4.94 7.35
CA SER A 165 19.38 3.88 7.41
C SER A 165 18.46 3.90 6.19
N GLU A 166 18.04 5.09 5.73
CA GLU A 166 17.28 5.24 4.49
C GLU A 166 18.06 4.73 3.28
N SER A 167 19.34 5.09 3.15
CA SER A 167 20.19 4.55 2.09
C SER A 167 20.27 3.02 2.11
N ARG A 168 20.44 2.41 3.30
CA ARG A 168 20.45 0.94 3.46
C ARG A 168 19.11 0.29 3.09
N MET A 169 17.98 0.93 3.40
CA MET A 169 16.65 0.44 2.99
C MET A 169 16.48 0.52 1.48
N LEU A 170 16.87 1.65 0.87
CA LEU A 170 16.84 1.82 -0.57
C LEU A 170 17.70 0.75 -1.26
N GLU A 171 18.89 0.42 -0.75
CA GLU A 171 19.76 -0.65 -1.29
C GLU A 171 19.14 -2.05 -1.34
N ARG A 172 18.02 -2.29 -0.65
CA ARG A 172 17.28 -3.56 -0.70
C ARG A 172 16.28 -3.68 -1.85
N TRP A 173 16.03 -2.59 -2.59
CA TRP A 173 15.17 -2.63 -3.76
C TRP A 173 15.66 -3.65 -4.80
N GLY A 174 14.74 -4.46 -5.32
CA GLY A 174 15.04 -5.55 -6.24
C GLY A 174 15.64 -6.81 -5.58
N LYS A 175 15.82 -6.83 -4.26
CA LYS A 175 16.34 -7.99 -3.51
C LYS A 175 15.23 -8.67 -2.70
N PRO A 176 15.35 -10.00 -2.44
CA PRO A 176 14.50 -10.70 -1.48
C PRO A 176 14.56 -10.03 -0.11
N ARG A 177 13.41 -9.96 0.57
CA ARG A 177 13.28 -9.35 1.90
C ARG A 177 12.33 -10.18 2.78
N PRO A 178 12.40 -10.03 4.10
CA PRO A 178 11.43 -10.62 5.00
C PRO A 178 10.01 -10.19 4.64
N GLU A 179 9.05 -11.09 4.86
CA GLU A 179 7.63 -10.76 4.72
C GLU A 179 7.28 -9.64 5.71
N PRO A 180 6.66 -8.53 5.26
CA PRO A 180 6.36 -7.43 6.14
C PRO A 180 5.18 -7.77 7.05
N LEU A 181 5.06 -7.00 8.14
CA LEU A 181 3.91 -7.10 9.02
C LEU A 181 2.60 -6.92 8.24
N PRO A 182 1.52 -7.62 8.61
CA PRO A 182 0.22 -7.45 7.97
C PRO A 182 -0.34 -6.04 8.25
N TRP A 183 -1.35 -5.65 7.47
CA TRP A 183 -2.16 -4.47 7.79
C TRP A 183 -2.73 -4.63 9.21
N PRO A 184 -2.71 -3.57 10.03
CA PRO A 184 -3.45 -3.54 11.28
C PRO A 184 -4.94 -3.79 11.04
N ASN A 185 -5.58 -4.45 12.01
CA ASN A 185 -7.02 -4.64 12.04
C ASN A 185 -7.54 -4.14 13.41
N PRO A 186 -8.42 -3.12 13.45
CA PRO A 186 -8.97 -2.36 12.33
C PRO A 186 -7.90 -1.59 11.53
N LEU A 187 -8.24 -1.15 10.31
CA LEU A 187 -7.34 -0.32 9.52
C LEU A 187 -7.04 0.98 10.31
N PRO A 188 -5.81 1.53 10.21
CA PRO A 188 -5.43 2.73 10.97
C PRO A 188 -6.39 3.91 10.79
N ARG A 189 -6.85 4.17 9.55
CA ARG A 189 -7.85 5.20 9.25
C ARG A 189 -9.19 4.93 9.94
N ASP A 190 -9.68 3.69 9.90
CA ASP A 190 -10.96 3.32 10.50
C ASP A 190 -10.89 3.44 12.03
N ALA A 191 -9.77 3.02 12.62
CA ALA A 191 -9.50 3.14 14.05
C ALA A 191 -9.50 4.61 14.51
N ALA A 192 -8.80 5.47 13.77
CA ALA A 192 -8.74 6.91 14.05
C ALA A 192 -10.11 7.57 13.90
N MET A 193 -10.85 7.30 12.82
CA MET A 193 -12.18 7.87 12.59
C MET A 193 -13.21 7.35 13.60
N HIS A 194 -13.12 6.10 14.02
CA HIS A 194 -13.97 5.57 15.09
C HIS A 194 -13.70 6.27 16.42
N ALA A 195 -12.42 6.53 16.76
CA ALA A 195 -12.08 7.31 17.93
C ALA A 195 -12.64 8.74 17.85
N ILE A 196 -12.52 9.41 16.69
CA ILE A 196 -13.10 10.74 16.44
C ILE A 196 -14.61 10.74 16.61
N ALA A 197 -15.31 9.72 16.10
CA ALA A 197 -16.76 9.58 16.27
C ALA A 197 -17.16 9.45 17.75
N ASN A 198 -16.39 8.71 18.54
CA ASN A 198 -16.61 8.61 19.99
C ASN A 198 -16.39 9.95 20.72
N LEU A 199 -15.45 10.78 20.24
CA LEU A 199 -15.28 12.15 20.75
C LEU A 199 -16.51 13.01 20.46
N ALA A 200 -17.01 12.97 19.22
CA ALA A 200 -18.20 13.72 18.81
C ALA A 200 -19.45 13.31 19.62
N ALA A 201 -19.57 12.02 19.96
CA ALA A 201 -20.65 11.50 20.80
C ALA A 201 -20.48 11.81 22.30
N GLY A 202 -19.36 12.39 22.72
CA GLY A 202 -19.06 12.67 24.13
C GLY A 202 -18.84 11.41 24.98
N THR A 203 -18.63 10.25 24.34
CA THR A 203 -18.49 8.95 25.03
C THR A 203 -17.06 8.70 25.53
N ALA A 204 -16.08 9.42 24.99
CA ALA A 204 -14.69 9.37 25.42
C ALA A 204 -14.05 10.77 25.42
N ARG A 205 -13.05 10.98 26.28
CA ARG A 205 -12.15 12.15 26.21
C ARG A 205 -10.78 11.66 25.75
N PRO A 206 -10.16 12.29 24.75
CA PRO A 206 -8.87 11.83 24.27
C PRO A 206 -7.79 12.27 25.26
N ALA A 207 -6.73 11.47 25.38
CA ALA A 207 -5.56 11.91 26.14
C ALA A 207 -4.85 13.07 25.43
N ILE A 208 -4.88 13.06 24.09
CA ILE A 208 -4.30 14.09 23.23
C ILE A 208 -5.41 14.81 22.46
N ALA A 209 -5.51 16.13 22.61
CA ALA A 209 -6.47 16.91 21.84
C ALA A 209 -6.13 16.91 20.33
N LEU A 210 -7.17 16.91 19.49
CA LEU A 210 -7.01 17.21 18.07
C LEU A 210 -6.52 18.66 17.89
N ALA A 211 -5.71 18.89 16.86
CA ALA A 211 -5.39 20.26 16.46
C ALA A 211 -6.67 21.00 16.06
N PRO A 212 -6.83 22.31 16.37
CA PRO A 212 -8.09 23.03 16.13
C PRO A 212 -8.62 22.94 14.70
N HIS A 213 -7.75 23.03 13.69
CA HIS A 213 -8.16 22.90 12.29
C HIS A 213 -8.68 21.49 11.95
N LEU A 214 -8.03 20.44 12.46
CA LEU A 214 -8.51 19.06 12.27
C LEU A 214 -9.85 18.86 12.96
N ALA A 215 -9.97 19.34 14.21
CA ALA A 215 -11.21 19.28 14.96
C ALA A 215 -12.36 19.94 14.20
N ASP A 216 -12.13 21.12 13.60
CA ASP A 216 -13.13 21.78 12.77
C ASP A 216 -13.54 20.90 11.58
N HIS A 217 -12.59 20.36 10.82
CA HIS A 217 -12.90 19.54 9.65
C HIS A 217 -13.61 18.22 9.97
N VAL A 218 -13.23 17.52 11.05
CA VAL A 218 -13.76 16.17 11.34
C VAL A 218 -14.90 16.14 12.35
N LEU A 219 -14.95 17.10 13.29
CA LEU A 219 -16.02 17.17 14.31
C LEU A 219 -17.10 18.17 13.92
N SER A 220 -16.74 19.35 13.43
CA SER A 220 -17.72 20.39 13.06
C SER A 220 -18.27 20.17 11.65
N ALA A 221 -17.40 20.05 10.65
CA ALA A 221 -17.80 19.87 9.25
C ALA A 221 -18.18 18.41 8.93
N GLY A 222 -17.73 17.44 9.75
CA GLY A 222 -18.08 16.02 9.59
C GLY A 222 -17.44 15.36 8.36
N ASN A 223 -16.33 15.90 7.86
CA ASN A 223 -15.62 15.36 6.72
C ASN A 223 -15.14 13.93 7.01
N GLN A 224 -15.32 13.05 6.04
CA GLN A 224 -14.78 11.69 6.08
C GLN A 224 -13.28 11.71 5.76
N TYR A 225 -12.54 10.69 6.21
CA TYR A 225 -11.08 10.62 6.06
C TYR A 225 -10.61 10.85 4.61
N ASP A 226 -11.23 10.16 3.65
CA ASP A 226 -10.85 10.22 2.23
C ASP A 226 -11.23 11.56 1.57
N GLN A 227 -12.01 12.42 2.23
CA GLN A 227 -12.34 13.78 1.77
C GLN A 227 -11.31 14.82 2.21
N LEU A 228 -10.41 14.44 3.12
CA LEU A 228 -9.42 15.35 3.68
C LEU A 228 -8.21 15.46 2.75
N PRO A 229 -7.58 16.65 2.66
CA PRO A 229 -6.26 16.79 2.06
C PRO A 229 -5.25 15.83 2.67
N ALA A 230 -4.29 15.41 1.86
CA ALA A 230 -3.32 14.38 2.23
C ALA A 230 -2.45 14.75 3.46
N GLU A 231 -2.27 16.05 3.72
CA GLU A 231 -1.57 16.58 4.91
C GLU A 231 -2.41 16.38 6.18
N GLU A 232 -3.72 16.60 6.09
CA GLU A 232 -4.67 16.41 7.19
C GLU A 232 -4.89 14.93 7.50
N GLN A 233 -4.96 14.09 6.47
CA GLN A 233 -4.95 12.62 6.63
C GLN A 233 -3.72 12.18 7.44
N CYS A 234 -2.52 12.65 7.07
CA CYS A 234 -1.30 12.39 7.84
C CYS A 234 -1.39 12.92 9.28
N ALA A 235 -1.95 14.11 9.48
CA ALA A 235 -2.07 14.73 10.79
C ALA A 235 -3.04 13.95 11.71
N ILE A 236 -4.13 13.39 11.16
CA ILE A 236 -5.00 12.44 11.86
C ILE A 236 -4.23 11.17 12.26
N GLN A 237 -3.43 10.60 11.35
CA GLN A 237 -2.63 9.41 11.68
C GLN A 237 -1.58 9.70 12.77
N ARG A 238 -0.99 10.91 12.79
CA ARG A 238 -0.09 11.34 13.88
C ARG A 238 -0.81 11.51 15.21
N TRP A 239 -2.00 12.11 15.18
CA TRP A 239 -2.83 12.23 16.37
C TRP A 239 -3.19 10.84 16.90
N TRP A 240 -3.65 9.94 16.04
CA TRP A 240 -4.00 8.56 16.41
C TRP A 240 -2.80 7.77 16.91
N LEU A 241 -1.61 7.96 16.33
CA LEU A 241 -0.35 7.42 16.86
C LEU A 241 -0.13 7.87 18.30
N SER A 242 -0.29 9.17 18.58
CA SER A 242 -0.04 9.73 19.91
C SER A 242 -1.07 9.25 20.93
N GLU A 243 -2.34 9.18 20.53
CA GLU A 243 -3.43 8.65 21.34
C GLU A 243 -3.25 7.15 21.63
N SER A 244 -2.90 6.35 20.62
CA SER A 244 -2.64 4.91 20.78
C SER A 244 -1.51 4.63 21.78
N LEU A 245 -0.45 5.43 21.77
CA LEU A 245 0.62 5.34 22.76
C LEU A 245 0.13 5.71 24.16
N ALA A 246 -0.70 6.75 24.28
CA ALA A 246 -1.29 7.15 25.57
C ALA A 246 -2.23 6.06 26.12
N GLN A 247 -2.86 5.28 25.25
CA GLN A 247 -3.66 4.09 25.59
C GLN A 247 -2.80 2.84 25.90
N GLY A 248 -1.48 2.96 25.90
CA GLY A 248 -0.56 1.88 26.27
C GLY A 248 -0.23 0.89 25.14
N GLN A 249 -0.53 1.21 23.88
CA GLN A 249 -0.13 0.34 22.76
C GLN A 249 1.40 0.35 22.58
N ALA A 250 1.95 -0.79 22.16
CA ALA A 250 3.38 -0.97 21.97
C ALA A 250 3.92 -0.07 20.83
N PRO A 251 5.07 0.61 21.01
CA PRO A 251 5.65 1.52 20.01
C PRO A 251 5.75 0.95 18.59
N ALA A 252 6.21 -0.30 18.46
CA ALA A 252 6.35 -0.95 17.16
C ALA A 252 4.99 -1.18 16.45
N ALA A 253 3.95 -1.52 17.21
CA ALA A 253 2.60 -1.70 16.65
C ALA A 253 2.01 -0.37 16.17
N VAL A 254 2.22 0.71 16.95
CA VAL A 254 1.76 2.04 16.58
C VAL A 254 2.50 2.59 15.36
N LEU A 255 3.82 2.38 15.26
CA LEU A 255 4.58 2.76 14.05
C LEU A 255 4.14 1.96 12.82
N ASN A 256 3.88 0.66 12.96
CA ASN A 256 3.30 -0.14 11.88
C ASN A 256 1.94 0.42 11.44
N ALA A 257 1.09 0.81 12.38
CA ALA A 257 -0.19 1.44 12.07
C ALA A 257 -0.03 2.79 11.36
N PHE A 258 0.88 3.64 11.82
CA PHE A 258 1.17 4.90 11.15
C PHE A 258 1.66 4.71 9.71
N ARG A 259 2.57 3.75 9.48
CA ARG A 259 3.07 3.42 8.13
C ARG A 259 1.93 3.02 7.20
N TYR A 260 1.10 2.06 7.60
CA TYR A 260 -0.03 1.64 6.78
C TYR A 260 -1.11 2.74 6.62
N GLY A 261 -1.33 3.58 7.63
CA GLY A 261 -2.27 4.69 7.55
C GLY A 261 -1.82 5.84 6.65
N THR A 262 -0.54 5.89 6.29
CA THR A 262 0.06 6.92 5.43
C THR A 262 0.67 6.35 4.15
N LEU A 263 0.42 5.07 3.86
CA LEU A 263 0.94 4.37 2.70
C LEU A 263 0.25 4.89 1.43
N ILE A 264 1.04 5.34 0.46
CA ILE A 264 0.55 5.73 -0.86
C ILE A 264 0.38 4.47 -1.71
N THR A 265 -0.84 3.96 -1.78
CA THR A 265 -1.19 2.79 -2.59
C THR A 265 -1.26 3.14 -4.07
N ALA A 266 -1.35 2.12 -4.93
CA ALA A 266 -1.63 2.31 -6.35
C ALA A 266 -2.99 2.98 -6.56
N THR A 267 -3.97 2.66 -5.71
CA THR A 267 -5.30 3.29 -5.71
C THR A 267 -5.21 4.79 -5.43
N GLU A 268 -4.49 5.21 -4.38
CA GLU A 268 -4.27 6.64 -4.08
C GLU A 268 -3.50 7.34 -5.21
N ARG A 269 -2.47 6.70 -5.78
CA ARG A 269 -1.62 7.34 -6.79
C ARG A 269 -2.36 7.60 -8.12
N TYR A 270 -3.30 6.74 -8.47
CA TYR A 270 -4.10 6.81 -9.69
C TYR A 270 -5.57 7.18 -9.45
N GLU A 271 -5.88 7.74 -8.29
CA GLU A 271 -7.21 8.23 -7.95
C GLU A 271 -7.75 9.16 -9.06
N GLY A 272 -9.03 8.97 -9.41
CA GLY A 272 -9.71 9.72 -10.47
C GLY A 272 -9.29 9.38 -11.91
N MET A 273 -8.22 8.60 -12.13
CA MET A 273 -7.74 8.30 -13.50
C MET A 273 -8.47 7.14 -14.17
N TYR A 274 -9.02 6.21 -13.39
CA TYR A 274 -9.60 4.96 -13.87
C TYR A 274 -10.98 4.68 -13.27
N GLU A 275 -11.76 5.73 -13.00
CA GLU A 275 -13.11 5.59 -12.47
C GLU A 275 -14.03 4.84 -13.46
N PRO A 276 -14.93 3.99 -12.95
CA PRO A 276 -15.90 3.30 -13.80
C PRO A 276 -16.85 4.32 -14.45
N THR A 277 -17.17 4.07 -15.70
CA THR A 277 -18.15 4.86 -16.46
C THR A 277 -19.57 4.44 -16.09
N ASP A 278 -20.58 5.27 -16.39
CA ASP A 278 -21.97 4.92 -16.09
C ASP A 278 -22.48 3.69 -16.88
N GLU A 279 -21.82 3.35 -17.99
CA GLU A 279 -22.10 2.16 -18.79
C GLU A 279 -21.74 0.85 -18.04
N ASP A 280 -20.81 0.90 -17.09
CA ASP A 280 -20.30 -0.28 -16.38
C ASP A 280 -21.29 -0.83 -15.32
N LYS A 281 -22.33 -0.07 -14.93
CA LYS A 281 -23.16 -0.33 -13.73
C LYS A 281 -24.36 -1.27 -13.92
N THR A 282 -24.43 -2.02 -15.01
CA THR A 282 -25.69 -2.61 -15.50
C THR A 282 -26.11 -3.96 -14.89
N SER A 283 -25.29 -4.63 -14.06
CA SER A 283 -25.52 -6.04 -13.68
C SER A 283 -25.81 -6.32 -12.20
N GLY A 284 -25.91 -5.31 -11.33
CA GLY A 284 -26.09 -5.49 -9.88
C GLY A 284 -24.90 -6.15 -9.14
N ARG A 285 -23.91 -6.64 -9.89
CA ARG A 285 -22.58 -7.03 -9.40
C ARG A 285 -21.68 -5.80 -9.33
N PRO A 286 -20.70 -5.78 -8.42
CA PRO A 286 -19.72 -4.70 -8.42
C PRO A 286 -18.90 -4.75 -9.71
N VAL A 287 -18.64 -3.57 -10.28
CA VAL A 287 -17.75 -3.41 -11.43
C VAL A 287 -16.33 -3.76 -11.00
N TYR A 288 -15.62 -4.48 -11.86
CA TYR A 288 -14.21 -4.77 -11.63
C TYR A 288 -13.39 -3.47 -11.72
N PRO A 289 -12.58 -3.11 -10.70
CA PRO A 289 -11.81 -1.88 -10.74
C PRO A 289 -10.83 -1.86 -11.93
N ARG A 290 -10.94 -0.86 -12.80
CA ARG A 290 -10.10 -0.76 -14.01
C ARG A 290 -8.60 -0.69 -13.70
N MET A 291 -8.21 -0.04 -12.59
CA MET A 291 -6.82 -0.06 -12.12
C MET A 291 -6.35 -1.48 -11.81
N ALA A 292 -7.17 -2.28 -11.11
CA ALA A 292 -6.86 -3.68 -10.83
C ALA A 292 -6.69 -4.48 -12.12
N ALA A 293 -7.54 -4.25 -13.14
CA ALA A 293 -7.42 -4.90 -14.43
C ALA A 293 -6.11 -4.55 -15.16
N LEU A 294 -5.71 -3.26 -15.17
CA LEU A 294 -4.47 -2.81 -15.82
C LEU A 294 -3.21 -3.43 -15.21
N PHE A 295 -3.20 -3.62 -13.88
CA PHE A 295 -2.08 -4.20 -13.16
C PHE A 295 -2.23 -5.71 -12.93
N GLU A 296 -3.24 -6.33 -13.53
CA GLU A 296 -3.57 -7.76 -13.39
C GLU A 296 -3.62 -8.20 -11.92
N VAL A 297 -4.26 -7.37 -11.09
CA VAL A 297 -4.46 -7.59 -9.67
C VAL A 297 -5.71 -8.44 -9.51
N GLU A 298 -5.65 -9.52 -8.73
CA GLU A 298 -6.77 -10.41 -8.42
C GLU A 298 -6.76 -10.73 -6.94
N GLY A 299 -7.86 -11.27 -6.40
CA GLY A 299 -7.83 -11.77 -5.04
C GLY A 299 -9.16 -11.86 -4.33
N VAL A 300 -9.08 -11.93 -3.00
CA VAL A 300 -10.23 -12.04 -2.11
C VAL A 300 -10.19 -10.95 -1.06
N THR A 301 -11.31 -10.23 -0.93
CA THR A 301 -11.55 -9.27 0.15
C THR A 301 -12.58 -9.86 1.10
N ARG A 302 -12.20 -10.03 2.36
CA ARG A 302 -13.12 -10.45 3.43
C ARG A 302 -13.60 -9.21 4.18
N LEU A 303 -14.90 -9.11 4.33
CA LEU A 303 -15.59 -7.97 4.92
C LEU A 303 -16.32 -8.39 6.18
N ARG A 304 -16.50 -7.45 7.10
CA ARG A 304 -17.38 -7.56 8.25
C ARG A 304 -18.43 -6.47 8.17
N ARG A 305 -19.70 -6.87 8.14
CA ARG A 305 -20.85 -5.96 8.14
C ARG A 305 -21.47 -5.91 9.53
N GLU A 306 -21.73 -4.70 10.01
CA GLU A 306 -22.36 -4.41 11.29
C GLU A 306 -23.81 -3.95 11.08
N PHE A 307 -24.69 -4.36 11.99
CA PHE A 307 -26.12 -4.06 11.93
C PHE A 307 -26.57 -3.40 13.24
N ASP A 308 -27.52 -2.45 13.14
CA ASP A 308 -28.17 -1.90 14.32
C ASP A 308 -29.23 -2.85 14.91
N ALA A 309 -29.87 -2.42 16.00
CA ALA A 309 -30.95 -3.14 16.65
C ALA A 309 -32.19 -3.36 15.76
N ALA A 310 -32.36 -2.57 14.69
CA ALA A 310 -33.43 -2.73 13.70
C ALA A 310 -33.03 -3.65 12.54
N GLY A 311 -31.81 -4.20 12.56
CA GLY A 311 -31.27 -5.05 11.50
C GLY A 311 -30.84 -4.28 10.25
N LYS A 312 -30.70 -2.95 10.32
CA LYS A 312 -30.19 -2.12 9.23
C LYS A 312 -28.66 -2.13 9.25
N PRO A 313 -27.99 -2.26 8.08
CA PRO A 313 -26.54 -2.11 8.01
C PRO A 313 -26.12 -0.71 8.48
N VAL A 314 -25.19 -0.65 9.44
CA VAL A 314 -24.64 0.62 9.95
C VAL A 314 -23.16 0.81 9.64
N GLY A 315 -22.47 -0.27 9.25
CA GLY A 315 -21.06 -0.20 8.89
C GLY A 315 -20.59 -1.44 8.15
N VAL A 316 -19.52 -1.29 7.37
CA VAL A 316 -18.77 -2.39 6.78
C VAL A 316 -17.29 -2.07 6.92
N THR A 317 -16.48 -3.05 7.30
CA THR A 317 -15.02 -2.94 7.37
C THR A 317 -14.35 -4.08 6.62
N VAL A 318 -13.16 -3.83 6.08
CA VAL A 318 -12.31 -4.89 5.50
C VAL A 318 -11.51 -5.54 6.62
N VAL A 319 -11.67 -6.86 6.79
CA VAL A 319 -10.99 -7.60 7.86
C VAL A 319 -9.76 -8.37 7.38
N LYS A 320 -9.73 -8.75 6.10
CA LYS A 320 -8.63 -9.48 5.51
C LYS A 320 -8.60 -9.31 4.00
N ARG A 321 -7.39 -9.34 3.45
CA ARG A 321 -7.12 -9.31 2.02
C ARG A 321 -6.22 -10.49 1.66
N LYS A 322 -6.46 -11.10 0.51
CA LYS A 322 -5.54 -12.05 -0.12
C LYS A 322 -5.44 -11.67 -1.58
N ILE A 323 -4.46 -10.83 -1.89
CA ILE A 323 -4.30 -10.19 -3.20
C ILE A 323 -3.05 -10.73 -3.89
N THR A 324 -3.15 -10.90 -5.20
CA THR A 324 -2.05 -11.24 -6.11
C THR A 324 -2.00 -10.22 -7.23
N ALA A 325 -0.83 -10.03 -7.84
CA ALA A 325 -0.69 -9.21 -9.04
C ALA A 325 0.19 -9.96 -10.06
N GLY A 326 -0.25 -10.03 -11.32
CA GLY A 326 0.41 -10.83 -12.36
C GLY A 326 1.89 -10.49 -12.55
N ALA A 327 2.28 -9.23 -12.35
CA ALA A 327 3.65 -8.75 -12.47
C ALA A 327 4.55 -9.07 -11.24
N LEU A 328 3.98 -9.56 -10.15
CA LEU A 328 4.63 -9.77 -8.84
C LEU A 328 4.54 -11.22 -8.35
N PRO A 329 4.96 -12.22 -9.16
CA PRO A 329 4.82 -13.62 -8.76
C PRO A 329 5.66 -13.93 -7.52
N GLY A 330 5.02 -14.53 -6.51
CA GLY A 330 5.68 -14.95 -5.28
C GLY A 330 6.04 -13.81 -4.32
N VAL A 331 5.59 -12.57 -4.59
CA VAL A 331 5.81 -11.40 -3.73
C VAL A 331 4.46 -10.81 -3.34
N ARG A 332 4.30 -10.41 -2.07
CA ARG A 332 3.08 -9.74 -1.62
C ARG A 332 2.92 -8.37 -2.32
N PRO A 333 1.78 -8.07 -2.96
CA PRO A 333 1.59 -6.85 -3.74
C PRO A 333 1.05 -5.71 -2.86
N ILE A 334 1.85 -5.25 -1.90
CA ILE A 334 1.49 -4.26 -0.86
C ILE A 334 0.86 -2.99 -1.44
N ALA A 335 1.42 -2.49 -2.55
CA ALA A 335 0.89 -1.30 -3.22
C ALA A 335 -0.54 -1.48 -3.75
N PHE A 336 -1.01 -2.71 -3.92
CA PHE A 336 -2.29 -3.06 -4.54
C PHE A 336 -3.26 -3.74 -3.58
N GLU A 337 -2.91 -3.89 -2.30
CA GLU A 337 -3.76 -4.64 -1.38
C GLU A 337 -5.15 -3.99 -1.24
N ASP A 338 -5.25 -2.67 -1.32
CA ASP A 338 -6.51 -1.93 -1.21
C ASP A 338 -7.30 -1.82 -2.53
N ALA A 339 -6.82 -2.41 -3.64
CA ALA A 339 -7.35 -2.18 -4.99
C ALA A 339 -8.85 -2.48 -5.13
N PHE A 340 -9.38 -3.37 -4.28
CA PHE A 340 -10.79 -3.76 -4.30
C PHE A 340 -11.61 -3.19 -3.13
N ASP A 341 -10.99 -2.47 -2.19
CA ASP A 341 -11.65 -2.09 -0.93
C ASP A 341 -12.89 -1.22 -1.17
N ALA A 342 -12.75 -0.14 -1.95
CA ALA A 342 -13.86 0.79 -2.20
C ALA A 342 -15.04 0.09 -2.90
N ALA A 343 -14.77 -0.70 -3.94
CA ALA A 343 -15.80 -1.45 -4.67
C ALA A 343 -16.47 -2.51 -3.76
N SER A 344 -15.67 -3.18 -2.92
CA SER A 344 -16.13 -4.17 -1.94
C SER A 344 -17.04 -3.55 -0.89
N LEU A 345 -16.62 -2.43 -0.29
CA LEU A 345 -17.36 -1.70 0.74
C LEU A 345 -18.67 -1.11 0.19
N ASN A 346 -18.63 -0.49 -0.99
CA ASN A 346 -19.82 0.08 -1.63
C ASN A 346 -20.85 -0.99 -1.95
N HIS A 347 -20.41 -2.11 -2.55
CA HIS A 347 -21.31 -3.23 -2.81
C HIS A 347 -21.85 -3.83 -1.52
N ALA A 348 -21.02 -3.97 -0.50
CA ALA A 348 -21.41 -4.49 0.80
C ALA A 348 -22.47 -3.64 1.48
N LEU A 349 -22.42 -2.32 1.35
CA LEU A 349 -23.42 -1.43 1.91
C LEU A 349 -24.70 -1.42 1.07
N ALA A 350 -24.58 -1.39 -0.26
CA ALA A 350 -25.72 -1.32 -1.18
C ALA A 350 -26.53 -2.62 -1.28
N SER A 351 -25.88 -3.78 -1.22
CA SER A 351 -26.51 -5.11 -1.35
C SER A 351 -27.16 -5.62 -0.06
N ALA A 352 -27.11 -4.84 1.01
CA ALA A 352 -27.56 -5.26 2.32
C ALA A 352 -29.10 -5.26 2.42
N ALA A 353 -29.70 -6.45 2.28
CA ALA A 353 -31.06 -6.68 2.77
C ALA A 353 -31.08 -6.50 4.30
N SER A 354 -32.15 -5.90 4.84
CA SER A 354 -32.36 -5.81 6.29
C SER A 354 -32.23 -7.20 6.91
N ALA A 355 -31.32 -7.33 7.87
CA ALA A 355 -31.21 -8.58 8.62
C ALA A 355 -32.50 -8.79 9.42
N LYS A 356 -32.91 -10.06 9.62
CA LYS A 356 -34.00 -10.34 10.56
C LYS A 356 -33.61 -9.75 11.94
N PRO A 357 -34.54 -9.14 12.69
CA PRO A 357 -34.26 -8.44 13.96
C PRO A 357 -33.47 -9.27 14.99
N GLU A 358 -33.51 -10.60 14.87
CA GLU A 358 -32.82 -11.54 15.76
C GLU A 358 -31.33 -11.75 15.44
N SER A 359 -30.78 -11.19 14.35
CA SER A 359 -29.35 -11.28 14.02
C SER A 359 -28.65 -9.91 14.04
N THR A 360 -28.50 -9.31 15.22
CA THR A 360 -27.64 -8.13 15.46
C THR A 360 -26.14 -8.45 15.39
N ARG A 361 -25.77 -9.73 15.18
CA ARG A 361 -24.36 -10.14 15.06
C ARG A 361 -23.76 -9.67 13.73
N ALA A 362 -22.55 -9.13 13.82
CA ALA A 362 -21.74 -8.83 12.65
C ALA A 362 -21.61 -10.07 11.76
N LYS A 363 -21.81 -9.91 10.46
CA LYS A 363 -21.68 -10.99 9.47
C LYS A 363 -20.44 -10.78 8.65
N GLU A 364 -19.65 -11.84 8.51
CA GLU A 364 -18.49 -11.85 7.63
C GLU A 364 -18.84 -12.53 6.31
N PHE A 365 -18.34 -11.99 5.20
CA PHE A 365 -18.48 -12.58 3.88
C PHE A 365 -17.26 -12.25 3.02
N GLU A 366 -17.09 -13.00 1.93
CA GLU A 366 -15.94 -12.90 1.05
C GLU A 366 -16.38 -12.46 -0.34
N MET A 367 -15.62 -11.55 -0.93
CA MET A 367 -15.75 -11.13 -2.32
C MET A 367 -14.54 -11.60 -3.08
N VAL A 368 -14.78 -12.36 -4.15
CA VAL A 368 -13.74 -12.92 -5.02
C VAL A 368 -13.66 -12.08 -6.29
N TRP A 369 -12.45 -11.62 -6.61
CA TRP A 369 -12.13 -10.78 -7.75
C TRP A 369 -11.17 -11.53 -8.67
N SER A 370 -11.62 -11.83 -9.88
CA SER A 370 -10.80 -12.49 -10.91
C SER A 370 -11.07 -11.90 -12.28
N LEU A 371 -10.03 -11.80 -13.11
CA LEU A 371 -10.09 -11.29 -14.48
C LEU A 371 -10.88 -12.22 -15.41
N GLU A 372 -10.90 -13.53 -15.11
CA GLU A 372 -11.60 -14.54 -15.93
C GLU A 372 -13.14 -14.42 -15.89
N VAL A 373 -13.70 -13.88 -14.80
CA VAL A 373 -15.16 -13.82 -14.58
C VAL A 373 -15.84 -12.72 -15.40
N GLU A 374 -15.08 -11.76 -15.94
CA GLU A 374 -15.61 -10.75 -16.87
C GLU A 374 -15.98 -11.34 -18.25
N GLN A 375 -15.54 -12.57 -18.54
CA GLN A 375 -15.87 -13.31 -19.77
C GLN A 375 -16.96 -14.38 -19.61
N ALA A 376 -17.46 -14.62 -18.39
CA ALA A 376 -18.45 -15.66 -18.13
C ALA A 376 -19.87 -15.06 -18.03
N PRO A 377 -20.88 -15.61 -18.75
CA PRO A 377 -22.27 -15.18 -18.60
C PRO A 377 -22.77 -15.40 -17.16
N PRO A 378 -23.77 -14.61 -16.73
CA PRO A 378 -24.06 -14.40 -15.32
C PRO A 378 -24.82 -15.59 -14.71
N ASP A 379 -24.12 -16.59 -14.18
CA ASP A 379 -24.72 -17.53 -13.22
C ASP A 379 -23.65 -18.29 -12.42
N SER A 380 -23.46 -17.89 -11.15
CA SER A 380 -23.07 -18.75 -10.02
C SER A 380 -22.59 -17.94 -8.81
N THR A 381 -23.52 -17.32 -8.09
CA THR A 381 -23.31 -17.03 -6.67
C THR A 381 -23.47 -18.33 -5.87
N LYS A 382 -22.36 -18.89 -5.37
CA LYS A 382 -22.42 -19.96 -4.36
C LYS A 382 -22.47 -19.32 -2.98
N GLU A 383 -23.65 -19.33 -2.38
CA GLU A 383 -23.85 -19.02 -0.97
C GLU A 383 -23.50 -20.27 -0.15
N THR A 384 -22.40 -20.22 0.59
CA THR A 384 -21.97 -21.35 1.43
C THR A 384 -22.75 -21.33 2.74
N SER A 385 -23.91 -21.96 2.78
CA SER A 385 -24.65 -22.24 4.01
C SER A 385 -23.98 -23.36 4.80
N ALA A 386 -23.79 -23.14 6.11
CA ALA A 386 -23.21 -24.09 7.07
C ALA A 386 -23.98 -25.45 7.12
N PRO A 387 -23.32 -26.57 7.49
CA PRO A 387 -23.94 -27.89 7.49
C PRO A 387 -25.03 -28.01 8.57
N ALA A 388 -26.23 -28.40 8.14
CA ALA A 388 -27.37 -28.69 9.00
C ALA A 388 -27.10 -29.93 9.88
N GLN A 389 -27.29 -29.78 11.20
CA GLN A 389 -27.29 -30.89 12.15
C GLN A 389 -28.46 -31.86 11.88
N PRO A 390 -28.27 -33.19 12.08
CA PRO A 390 -29.34 -34.17 11.88
C PRO A 390 -30.35 -34.11 13.04
N LYS A 391 -31.64 -33.89 12.70
CA LYS A 391 -32.75 -33.94 13.65
C LYS A 391 -33.02 -35.38 14.10
N ALA A 392 -32.97 -35.60 15.41
CA ALA A 392 -33.39 -36.83 16.07
C ALA A 392 -34.89 -37.10 15.85
N ARG A 393 -35.20 -38.31 15.37
CA ARG A 393 -36.56 -38.82 15.19
C ARG A 393 -37.12 -39.27 16.54
N LYS A 394 -38.05 -38.51 17.12
CA LYS A 394 -38.89 -38.97 18.24
C LYS A 394 -39.89 -40.01 17.71
N LYS A 395 -39.80 -41.25 18.20
CA LYS A 395 -40.91 -42.21 18.18
C LYS A 395 -41.85 -41.90 19.36
N LYS A 396 -43.15 -42.03 19.13
CA LYS A 396 -44.24 -42.00 20.11
C LYS A 396 -45.41 -42.81 19.55
N PRO A 397 -46.29 -43.34 20.40
CA PRO A 397 -46.06 -44.26 21.52
C PRO A 397 -45.90 -45.71 21.04
#